data_AF-A0A418C575-F1
#
_entry.id   AF-A0A418C575-F1
#
_cell.length_a   1.000
_cell.length_b   1.000
_cell.length_c   1.000
_cell.angle_alpha   90.00
_cell.angle_beta   90.00
_cell.angle_gamma   90.00
#
_symmetry.space_group_name_H-M   'P 1'
#
loop_
_entity.id
_entity.type
_entity.pdbx_description
1 polymer ?
#
loop_
_entity_poly.entity_id
_entity_poly.type
_entity_poly.pdbx_seq_one_letter_code
_entity_poly.pdbx_strand_id
1 'polypeptide(L)'
;GSKIRNLVHNCSKGILLTCRATMTDHDPQNDFQFTNESLDKYATYEDYLDSQISETDIFYLEDEELARQLVELGYRGTGETLRREDFDARKKMERDRNAQKTNLPKQLASAGKDFSQLAFLSALANREEMVRNGKLTVKCPLAYLWTSDTHSIVFIRDHNSKGQEVSGYIDYALRLKSEAFEPYFERKKRLLPKPSDLSYYNWETQTCTSNSSPNFQVIADSETGLLFKNKRDRKVINVDPKANPGDNSTRTEIKTNEYMQVVIYDHMTRRKN
;
A
#
# COMPACT_ATOMS: atom_id res chain seq x y z
N GLY A 1 25.78 -1.80 7.40
CA GLY A 1 26.19 -0.39 7.58
C GLY A 1 26.38 0.36 6.27
N SER A 2 27.51 0.14 5.57
CA SER A 2 27.93 0.97 4.42
C SER A 2 26.93 1.04 3.24
N LYS A 3 26.34 -0.10 2.84
CA LYS A 3 25.38 -0.12 1.71
C LYS A 3 24.01 0.48 2.04
N ILE A 4 23.54 0.44 3.29
CA ILE A 4 22.34 1.20 3.67
C ILE A 4 22.59 2.69 3.48
N ARG A 5 23.76 3.18 3.90
CA ARG A 5 24.14 4.58 3.71
C ARG A 5 24.20 4.94 2.22
N ASN A 6 24.76 4.07 1.38
CA ASN A 6 24.76 4.27 -0.07
C ASN A 6 23.34 4.29 -0.64
N LEU A 7 22.42 3.44 -0.18
CA LEU A 7 21.02 3.53 -0.59
C LEU A 7 20.38 4.85 -0.16
N VAL A 8 20.57 5.24 1.10
CA VAL A 8 20.07 6.49 1.68
C VAL A 8 20.56 7.70 0.87
N HIS A 9 21.84 7.70 0.46
CA HIS A 9 22.41 8.76 -0.37
C HIS A 9 21.97 8.66 -1.83
N ASN A 10 21.95 7.47 -2.43
CA ASN A 10 21.64 7.28 -3.85
C ASN A 10 20.15 7.51 -4.13
N CYS A 11 19.25 7.03 -3.27
CA CYS A 11 17.83 7.31 -3.41
C CYS A 11 17.51 8.76 -3.03
N SER A 12 18.15 9.37 -2.03
CA SER A 12 17.99 10.80 -1.79
C SER A 12 18.46 11.63 -3.00
N LYS A 13 19.65 11.34 -3.55
CA LYS A 13 20.15 11.97 -4.77
C LYS A 13 19.22 11.73 -5.95
N GLY A 14 18.76 10.49 -6.15
CA GLY A 14 17.82 10.12 -7.22
C GLY A 14 16.52 10.92 -7.13
N ILE A 15 15.93 11.03 -5.94
CA ILE A 15 14.74 11.87 -5.69
C ILE A 15 15.06 13.35 -5.96
N LEU A 16 16.18 13.87 -5.46
CA LEU A 16 16.56 15.28 -5.66
C LEU A 16 16.85 15.61 -7.14
N LEU A 17 17.37 14.63 -7.91
CA LEU A 17 17.61 14.74 -9.35
C LEU A 17 16.32 14.65 -10.17
N THR A 18 15.37 13.78 -9.79
CA THR A 18 14.04 13.71 -10.45
C THR A 18 13.13 14.87 -10.07
N CYS A 19 13.35 15.53 -8.93
CA CYS A 19 12.66 16.78 -8.56
C CYS A 19 13.00 18.00 -9.46
N ARG A 20 13.80 17.84 -10.52
CA ARG A 20 13.99 18.84 -11.59
C ARG A 20 13.38 18.48 -12.94
N ALA A 21 12.60 17.39 -13.04
CA ALA A 21 11.91 17.05 -14.28
C ALA A 21 10.50 16.50 -14.02
N THR A 22 9.54 17.17 -14.67
CA THR A 22 8.21 16.70 -15.09
C THR A 22 7.15 16.37 -14.02
N MET A 23 6.25 17.33 -13.81
CA MET A 23 4.79 17.05 -13.84
C MET A 23 4.41 16.85 -15.31
N THR A 24 3.92 15.68 -15.69
CA THR A 24 3.11 15.51 -16.91
C THR A 24 2.18 14.31 -16.70
N ASP A 25 0.88 14.58 -16.82
CA ASP A 25 -0.19 13.58 -16.93
C ASP A 25 0.03 12.70 -18.17
N HIS A 26 -0.36 11.43 -18.06
CA HIS A 26 -0.45 10.55 -19.23
C HIS A 26 -1.72 9.71 -19.18
N ASP A 27 -2.60 10.02 -20.12
CA ASP A 27 -3.79 9.28 -20.53
C ASP A 27 -3.39 8.19 -21.54
N PRO A 28 -4.02 7.00 -21.52
CA PRO A 28 -4.12 6.22 -22.75
C PRO A 28 -5.55 5.74 -23.02
N GLN A 29 -5.98 6.03 -24.25
CA GLN A 29 -7.18 5.51 -24.90
C GLN A 29 -7.05 4.03 -25.34
N ASN A 30 -8.17 3.35 -25.13
CA ASN A 30 -8.86 2.31 -25.92
C ASN A 30 -8.27 0.90 -26.11
N ASP A 31 -9.07 -0.11 -25.73
CA ASP A 31 -9.53 -1.15 -26.66
C ASP A 31 -10.77 -1.90 -26.12
N PHE A 32 -11.74 -2.12 -27.01
CA PHE A 32 -13.04 -2.78 -26.83
C PHE A 32 -12.90 -4.32 -26.76
N GLN A 33 -13.61 -4.98 -25.81
CA GLN A 33 -14.58 -6.06 -26.09
C GLN A 33 -15.16 -6.79 -24.83
N PHE A 34 -16.49 -6.94 -24.86
CA PHE A 34 -17.41 -7.96 -24.31
C PHE A 34 -17.66 -8.16 -22.79
N THR A 35 -18.89 -7.80 -22.39
CA THR A 35 -19.87 -8.52 -21.55
C THR A 35 -19.37 -9.27 -20.32
N ASN A 36 -19.37 -8.57 -19.18
CA ASN A 36 -20.12 -8.87 -17.94
C ASN A 36 -19.83 -7.67 -17.04
N GLU A 37 -20.55 -6.56 -17.23
CA GLU A 37 -20.11 -5.26 -16.69
C GLU A 37 -20.11 -5.26 -15.16
N SER A 38 -18.90 -5.24 -14.60
CA SER A 38 -18.71 -4.87 -13.21
C SER A 38 -19.16 -3.41 -13.04
N LEU A 39 -20.19 -3.21 -12.22
CA LEU A 39 -20.70 -1.88 -11.84
C LEU A 39 -19.66 -1.05 -11.05
N ASP A 40 -18.50 -1.64 -10.69
CA ASP A 40 -17.42 -0.98 -9.97
C ASP A 40 -16.78 0.17 -10.76
N LYS A 41 -16.91 0.15 -12.09
CA LYS A 41 -16.33 1.18 -12.97
C LYS A 41 -17.10 2.50 -12.93
N TYR A 42 -18.36 2.49 -12.49
CA TYR A 42 -19.25 3.64 -12.51
C TYR A 42 -19.37 4.26 -11.12
N ALA A 43 -19.03 5.54 -10.97
CA ALA A 43 -19.06 6.23 -9.68
C ALA A 43 -20.49 6.63 -9.29
N THR A 44 -21.32 6.96 -10.28
CA THR A 44 -22.74 7.31 -10.15
C THR A 44 -23.64 6.47 -11.07
N TYR A 45 -24.95 6.60 -10.94
CA TYR A 45 -25.89 5.92 -11.86
C TYR A 45 -25.94 6.63 -13.21
N GLU A 46 -25.72 7.94 -13.19
CA GLU A 46 -25.61 8.83 -14.32
C GLU A 46 -24.42 8.41 -15.20
N ASP A 47 -23.26 8.10 -14.59
CA ASP A 47 -22.10 7.55 -15.32
C ASP A 47 -22.42 6.22 -16.03
N TYR A 48 -23.33 5.42 -15.46
CA TYR A 48 -23.78 4.15 -16.04
C TYR A 48 -24.80 4.34 -17.17
N LEU A 49 -25.60 5.41 -17.14
CA LEU A 49 -26.47 5.78 -18.26
C LEU A 49 -25.64 6.38 -19.39
N ASP A 50 -24.65 7.22 -19.06
CA ASP A 50 -23.77 7.87 -20.02
C ASP A 50 -22.92 6.87 -20.81
N SER A 51 -22.52 5.74 -20.20
CA SER A 51 -21.82 4.67 -20.91
C SER A 51 -22.66 3.95 -21.97
N GLN A 52 -23.98 4.18 -21.98
CA GLN A 52 -24.93 3.57 -22.92
C GLN A 52 -25.44 4.56 -23.98
N ILE A 53 -25.06 5.85 -23.87
CA ILE A 53 -25.37 6.90 -24.85
C ILE A 53 -24.27 6.90 -25.92
N SER A 54 -24.65 6.89 -27.19
CA SER A 54 -23.70 6.98 -28.30
C SER A 54 -23.48 8.44 -28.75
N GLU A 55 -22.36 8.72 -29.41
CA GLU A 55 -22.06 10.05 -29.98
C GLU A 55 -23.15 10.53 -30.97
N THR A 56 -23.80 9.59 -31.66
CA THR A 56 -24.93 9.89 -32.55
C THR A 56 -26.17 10.34 -31.76
N ASP A 57 -26.40 9.78 -30.57
CA ASP A 57 -27.53 10.20 -29.74
C ASP A 57 -27.34 11.62 -29.25
N ILE A 58 -26.11 11.99 -28.85
CA ILE A 58 -25.74 13.36 -28.48
C ILE A 58 -25.89 14.32 -29.66
N PHE A 59 -25.47 13.90 -30.87
CA PHE A 59 -25.57 14.72 -32.08
C PHE A 59 -27.02 15.02 -32.51
N TYR A 60 -27.94 14.05 -32.37
CA TYR A 60 -29.34 14.25 -32.80
C TYR A 60 -30.24 14.82 -31.71
N LEU A 61 -29.94 14.57 -30.43
CA LEU A 61 -30.75 15.05 -29.32
C LEU A 61 -30.27 16.42 -28.81
N GLU A 62 -28.98 16.75 -28.97
CA GLU A 62 -28.30 17.95 -28.47
C GLU A 62 -28.43 18.18 -26.93
N ASP A 63 -29.14 17.29 -26.23
CA ASP A 63 -29.47 17.34 -24.82
C ASP A 63 -29.14 15.99 -24.16
N GLU A 64 -28.16 16.02 -23.26
CA GLU A 64 -27.70 14.85 -22.51
C GLU A 64 -28.75 14.32 -21.53
N GLU A 65 -29.58 15.19 -20.93
CA GLU A 65 -30.62 14.74 -20.00
C GLU A 65 -31.74 14.00 -20.74
N LEU A 66 -32.10 14.49 -21.92
CA LEU A 66 -33.05 13.83 -22.79
C LEU A 66 -32.52 12.46 -23.24
N ALA A 67 -31.24 12.37 -23.59
CA ALA A 67 -30.59 11.10 -23.95
C ALA A 67 -30.60 10.09 -22.80
N ARG A 68 -30.26 10.52 -21.57
CA ARG A 68 -30.34 9.68 -20.36
C ARG A 68 -31.75 9.16 -20.12
N GLN A 69 -32.77 10.01 -20.25
CA GLN A 69 -34.18 9.61 -20.07
C GLN A 69 -34.62 8.56 -21.11
N LEU A 70 -34.18 8.69 -22.37
CA LEU A 70 -34.51 7.72 -23.42
C LEU A 70 -33.84 6.35 -23.18
N VAL A 71 -32.65 6.34 -22.60
CA VAL A 71 -31.95 5.11 -22.18
C VAL A 71 -32.62 4.47 -20.96
N GLU A 72 -33.00 5.28 -19.97
CA GLU A 72 -33.70 4.82 -18.77
C GLU A 72 -35.08 4.22 -19.09
N LEU A 73 -35.77 4.76 -20.09
CA LEU A 73 -37.06 4.24 -20.58
C LEU A 73 -36.91 3.05 -21.56
N GLY A 74 -35.68 2.67 -21.92
CA GLY A 74 -35.38 1.54 -22.81
C GLY A 74 -35.67 1.79 -24.29
N TYR A 75 -35.83 3.06 -24.70
CA TYR A 75 -36.02 3.44 -26.11
C TYR A 75 -34.68 3.54 -26.87
N ARG A 76 -33.55 3.68 -26.16
CA ARG A 76 -32.17 3.71 -26.69
C ARG A 76 -31.23 2.89 -25.78
N GLY A 77 -30.17 2.31 -26.35
CA GLY A 77 -29.22 1.44 -25.62
C GLY A 77 -29.47 -0.06 -25.77
N THR A 78 -28.57 -0.88 -25.22
CA THR A 78 -28.59 -2.35 -25.31
C THR A 78 -29.60 -2.96 -24.32
N GLY A 79 -30.90 -2.81 -24.59
CA GLY A 79 -31.96 -3.52 -23.85
C GLY A 79 -32.14 -3.07 -22.38
N GLU A 80 -32.79 -3.94 -21.59
CA GLU A 80 -33.28 -3.66 -20.23
C GLU A 80 -32.21 -3.05 -19.31
N THR A 81 -32.29 -1.75 -19.11
CA THR A 81 -31.41 -0.98 -18.22
C THR A 81 -31.76 -1.27 -16.76
N LEU A 82 -30.74 -1.35 -15.90
CA LEU A 82 -31.01 -1.48 -14.46
C LEU A 82 -31.77 -0.25 -13.97
N ARG A 83 -32.82 -0.46 -13.20
CA ARG A 83 -33.46 0.63 -12.47
C ARG A 83 -32.45 1.25 -11.50
N ARG A 84 -32.56 2.56 -11.29
CA ARG A 84 -31.78 3.30 -10.29
C ARG A 84 -31.75 2.61 -8.93
N GLU A 85 -32.90 2.13 -8.45
CA GLU A 85 -33.03 1.40 -7.20
C GLU A 85 -32.22 0.09 -7.18
N ASP A 86 -32.23 -0.66 -8.28
CA ASP A 86 -31.48 -1.92 -8.40
C ASP A 86 -29.97 -1.67 -8.51
N PHE A 87 -29.55 -0.60 -9.20
CA PHE A 87 -28.15 -0.18 -9.28
C PHE A 87 -27.61 0.20 -7.90
N ASP A 88 -28.34 1.05 -7.18
CA ASP A 88 -27.96 1.48 -5.83
C ASP A 88 -27.98 0.31 -4.84
N ALA A 89 -28.97 -0.59 -4.94
CA ALA A 89 -29.03 -1.79 -4.13
C ALA A 89 -27.83 -2.71 -4.38
N ARG A 90 -27.45 -2.95 -5.64
CA ARG A 90 -26.26 -3.74 -5.98
C ARG A 90 -24.97 -3.09 -5.47
N LYS A 91 -24.82 -1.78 -5.63
CA LYS A 91 -23.67 -1.03 -5.12
C LYS A 91 -23.58 -1.06 -3.60
N LYS A 92 -24.72 -0.96 -2.92
CA LYS A 92 -24.82 -1.07 -1.45
C LYS A 92 -24.49 -2.48 -0.97
N MET A 93 -25.08 -3.51 -1.56
CA MET A 93 -24.78 -4.91 -1.23
C MET A 93 -23.29 -5.23 -1.42
N GLU A 94 -22.66 -4.68 -2.46
CA GLU A 94 -21.24 -4.88 -2.70
C GLU A 94 -20.36 -4.16 -1.66
N ARG A 95 -20.71 -2.91 -1.30
CA ARG A 95 -20.07 -2.19 -0.19
C ARG A 95 -20.21 -2.94 1.12
N ASP A 96 -21.40 -3.46 1.42
CA ASP A 96 -21.69 -4.22 2.63
C ASP A 96 -20.96 -5.57 2.64
N ARG A 97 -20.87 -6.26 1.50
CA ARG A 97 -20.08 -7.49 1.32
C ARG A 97 -18.59 -7.24 1.54
N ASN A 98 -18.06 -6.16 0.98
CA ASN A 98 -16.66 -5.78 1.18
C ASN A 98 -16.39 -5.33 2.62
N ALA A 99 -17.33 -4.65 3.27
CA ALA A 99 -17.28 -4.33 4.70
C ALA A 99 -17.37 -5.59 5.58
N GLN A 100 -18.15 -6.60 5.20
CA GLN A 100 -18.21 -7.87 5.95
C GLN A 100 -16.92 -8.69 5.80
N LYS A 101 -16.31 -8.72 4.60
CA LYS A 101 -15.00 -9.37 4.38
C LYS A 101 -13.86 -8.73 5.18
N THR A 102 -13.94 -7.43 5.48
CA THR A 102 -12.93 -6.74 6.30
C THR A 102 -13.16 -6.91 7.80
N ASN A 103 -14.38 -7.28 8.25
CA ASN A 103 -14.76 -7.37 9.66
C ASN A 103 -14.71 -8.79 10.26
N LEU A 104 -14.51 -9.85 9.47
CA LEU A 104 -14.25 -11.18 10.01
C LEU A 104 -12.86 -11.20 10.69
N PRO A 105 -12.73 -11.71 11.93
CA PRO A 105 -11.43 -11.87 12.58
C PRO A 105 -10.60 -12.89 11.78
N LYS A 106 -9.80 -12.38 10.84
CA LYS A 106 -8.84 -13.21 10.09
C LYS A 106 -7.84 -13.77 11.09
N GLN A 107 -7.77 -15.10 11.17
CA GLN A 107 -6.68 -15.80 11.84
C GLN A 107 -5.35 -15.20 11.36
N LEU A 108 -4.43 -14.93 12.29
CA LEU A 108 -3.11 -14.40 11.94
C LEU A 108 -2.42 -15.38 10.99
N ALA A 109 -1.76 -14.87 9.96
CA ALA A 109 -1.05 -15.70 8.99
C ALA A 109 0.11 -16.49 9.62
N SER A 110 0.62 -15.97 10.74
CA SER A 110 1.61 -16.60 11.61
C SER A 110 1.04 -17.58 12.65
N ALA A 111 -0.28 -17.64 12.86
CA ALA A 111 -0.88 -18.46 13.92
C ALA A 111 -0.56 -19.95 13.77
N GLY A 112 -0.11 -20.58 14.86
CA GLY A 112 0.15 -22.02 14.93
C GLY A 112 1.42 -22.49 14.20
N LYS A 113 2.27 -21.57 13.73
CA LYS A 113 3.54 -21.89 13.07
C LYS A 113 4.71 -21.68 14.03
N ASP A 114 5.69 -22.57 13.97
CA ASP A 114 6.93 -22.43 14.74
C ASP A 114 7.99 -21.67 13.93
N PHE A 115 8.43 -20.54 14.47
CA PHE A 115 9.48 -19.68 13.89
C PHE A 115 10.73 -19.61 14.77
N SER A 116 10.90 -20.52 15.75
CA SER A 116 11.99 -20.47 16.73
C SER A 116 13.39 -20.43 16.10
N GLN A 117 13.54 -20.99 14.89
CA GLN A 117 14.79 -21.01 14.14
C GLN A 117 14.89 -19.88 13.09
N LEU A 118 13.83 -19.10 12.89
CA LEU A 118 13.70 -18.11 11.81
C LEU A 118 13.49 -16.73 12.43
N ALA A 119 14.61 -16.09 12.80
CA ALA A 119 14.60 -14.81 13.51
C ALA A 119 13.80 -13.71 12.79
N PHE A 120 13.84 -13.68 11.45
CA PHE A 120 13.09 -12.70 10.67
C PHE A 120 11.59 -12.94 10.69
N LEU A 121 11.15 -14.18 10.40
CA LEU A 121 9.73 -14.51 10.42
C LEU A 121 9.13 -14.41 11.82
N SER A 122 9.89 -14.78 12.86
CA SER A 122 9.50 -14.54 14.25
C SER A 122 9.30 -13.04 14.53
N ALA A 123 10.23 -12.19 14.08
CA ALA A 123 10.12 -10.74 14.23
C ALA A 123 8.92 -10.13 13.48
N LEU A 124 8.58 -10.65 12.30
CA LEU A 124 7.38 -10.25 11.56
C LEU A 124 6.10 -10.76 12.23
N ALA A 125 6.06 -12.02 12.68
CA ALA A 125 4.92 -12.61 13.35
C ALA A 125 4.53 -11.84 14.62
N ASN A 126 5.52 -11.48 15.45
CA ASN A 126 5.29 -10.66 16.65
C ASN A 126 4.68 -9.28 16.33
N ARG A 127 4.94 -8.75 15.12
CA ARG A 127 4.40 -7.46 14.66
C ARG A 127 3.10 -7.60 13.90
N GLU A 128 2.79 -8.77 13.33
CA GLU A 128 1.59 -9.01 12.54
C GLU A 128 0.34 -8.68 13.35
N GLU A 129 0.24 -9.18 14.58
CA GLU A 129 -0.87 -8.90 15.47
C GLU A 129 -0.95 -7.40 15.82
N MET A 130 0.20 -6.79 16.13
CA MET A 130 0.30 -5.37 16.51
C MET A 130 -0.14 -4.44 15.37
N VAL A 131 0.21 -4.79 14.14
CA VAL A 131 -0.02 -3.99 12.94
C VAL A 131 -1.40 -4.26 12.32
N ARG A 132 -1.89 -5.50 12.29
CA ARG A 132 -3.23 -5.84 11.78
C ARG A 132 -4.33 -5.27 12.67
N ASN A 133 -4.17 -5.38 13.99
CA ASN A 133 -5.20 -4.89 14.91
C ASN A 133 -5.14 -3.36 15.07
N GLY A 134 -4.06 -2.72 14.59
CA GLY A 134 -3.80 -1.29 14.78
C GLY A 134 -4.05 -0.89 16.23
N LYS A 135 -3.67 -1.73 17.19
CA LYS A 135 -4.08 -1.59 18.58
C LYS A 135 -3.07 -2.29 19.44
N LEU A 136 -2.09 -1.54 19.92
CA LEU A 136 -1.24 -1.99 21.01
C LEU A 136 -2.06 -1.79 22.29
N THR A 137 -2.84 -2.78 22.67
CA THR A 137 -3.19 -2.97 24.09
C THR A 137 -1.97 -3.64 24.71
N VAL A 138 -0.99 -2.85 25.17
CA VAL A 138 -0.05 -3.43 26.13
C VAL A 138 -0.93 -3.72 27.33
N LYS A 139 -1.21 -5.00 27.61
CA LYS A 139 -1.57 -5.39 28.97
C LYS A 139 -0.29 -5.31 29.80
N CYS A 140 0.17 -4.09 30.07
CA CYS A 140 1.02 -3.85 31.22
C CYS A 140 0.14 -4.03 32.46
N PRO A 141 0.48 -4.90 33.42
CA PRO A 141 -0.30 -5.08 34.65
C PRO A 141 -0.50 -3.77 35.44
N LEU A 142 0.31 -2.74 35.15
CA LEU A 142 0.32 -1.44 35.83
C LEU A 142 -0.08 -0.25 34.93
N ALA A 143 -0.43 -0.46 33.65
CA ALA A 143 -0.87 0.62 32.76
C ALA A 143 -2.12 0.20 32.00
N TYR A 144 -3.25 0.19 32.71
CA TYR A 144 -4.56 0.30 32.09
C TYR A 144 -4.60 1.66 31.37
N LEU A 145 -5.00 1.68 30.09
CA LEU A 145 -5.33 2.87 29.30
C LEU A 145 -4.20 3.57 28.49
N TRP A 146 -3.39 2.83 27.74
CA TRP A 146 -2.76 3.39 26.52
C TRP A 146 -2.95 2.45 25.34
N THR A 147 -3.67 2.91 24.31
CA THR A 147 -3.64 2.26 22.99
C THR A 147 -2.64 3.03 22.13
N SER A 148 -1.62 2.34 21.63
CA SER A 148 -0.63 2.91 20.72
C SER A 148 -0.76 2.24 19.36
N ASP A 149 -0.62 3.01 18.29
CA ASP A 149 -0.52 2.41 16.95
C ASP A 149 0.94 2.33 16.58
N THR A 150 1.39 1.12 16.26
CA THR A 150 2.76 0.85 15.84
C THR A 150 2.79 0.71 14.34
N HIS A 151 3.61 1.53 13.71
CA HIS A 151 3.90 1.44 12.28
C HIS A 151 5.32 0.93 12.12
N SER A 152 5.51 -0.13 11.33
CA SER A 152 6.81 -0.73 11.12
C SER A 152 7.27 -0.54 9.67
N ILE A 153 8.50 -0.07 9.50
CA ILE A 153 9.21 -0.03 8.22
C ILE A 153 10.25 -1.14 8.22
N VAL A 154 10.21 -2.01 7.21
CA VAL A 154 11.14 -3.13 7.07
C VAL A 154 12.11 -2.82 5.94
N PHE A 155 13.38 -2.73 6.27
CA PHE A 155 14.46 -2.70 5.30
C PHE A 155 14.91 -4.12 4.98
N ILE A 156 14.96 -4.45 3.69
CA ILE A 156 15.49 -5.73 3.20
C ILE A 156 16.51 -5.45 2.12
N ARG A 157 17.61 -6.20 2.15
CA ARG A 157 18.58 -6.30 1.07
C ARG A 157 18.86 -7.76 0.78
N ASP A 158 18.68 -8.15 -0.49
CA ASP A 158 18.91 -9.51 -0.96
C ASP A 158 18.93 -9.59 -2.49
N HIS A 159 18.95 -10.79 -3.07
CA HIS A 159 18.91 -10.99 -4.52
C HIS A 159 17.49 -11.28 -5.01
N ASN A 160 17.13 -10.70 -6.15
CA ASN A 160 15.88 -11.04 -6.83
C ASN A 160 15.98 -12.40 -7.54
N SER A 161 14.89 -12.87 -8.16
CA SER A 161 14.87 -14.14 -8.90
C SER A 161 15.80 -14.18 -10.11
N LYS A 162 16.25 -13.03 -10.61
CA LYS A 162 17.24 -12.89 -11.69
C LYS A 162 18.67 -12.83 -11.17
N GLY A 163 18.89 -12.95 -9.86
CA GLY A 163 20.21 -12.87 -9.23
C GLY A 163 20.74 -11.45 -9.01
N GLN A 164 19.93 -10.41 -9.26
CA GLN A 164 20.35 -9.02 -9.08
C GLN A 164 20.18 -8.60 -7.63
N GLU A 165 21.19 -7.93 -7.07
CA GLU A 165 21.12 -7.39 -5.72
C GLU A 165 20.12 -6.22 -5.68
N VAL A 166 19.12 -6.32 -4.81
CA VAL A 166 18.08 -5.32 -4.59
C VAL A 166 17.98 -4.95 -3.12
N SER A 167 17.59 -3.71 -2.84
CA SER A 167 17.32 -3.25 -1.47
C SER A 167 16.21 -2.22 -1.43
N GLY A 168 15.51 -2.12 -0.31
CA GLY A 168 14.45 -1.13 -0.18
C GLY A 168 13.79 -1.13 1.19
N TYR A 169 13.01 -0.07 1.43
CA TYR A 169 12.20 0.09 2.63
C TYR A 169 10.75 -0.22 2.30
N ILE A 170 10.13 -1.08 3.12
CA ILE A 170 8.77 -1.59 2.94
C ILE A 170 7.92 -1.06 4.10
N ASP A 171 6.78 -0.45 3.79
CA ASP A 171 5.75 -0.20 4.80
C ASP A 171 5.02 -1.52 5.09
N TYR A 172 5.29 -2.10 6.27
CA TYR A 172 4.76 -3.41 6.63
C TYR A 172 3.23 -3.40 6.74
N ALA A 173 2.65 -2.31 7.24
CA ALA A 173 1.21 -2.17 7.40
C ALA A 173 0.51 -2.06 6.04
N LEU A 174 1.09 -1.32 5.10
CA LEU A 174 0.59 -1.27 3.72
C LEU A 174 0.63 -2.67 3.10
N ARG A 175 1.75 -3.39 3.27
CA ARG A 175 1.93 -4.70 2.64
C ARG A 175 1.01 -5.77 3.23
N LEU A 176 0.78 -5.75 4.53
CA LEU A 176 -0.18 -6.64 5.20
C LEU A 176 -1.63 -6.42 4.73
N LYS A 177 -1.96 -5.20 4.29
CA LYS A 177 -3.30 -4.86 3.76
C LYS A 177 -3.45 -5.22 2.29
N SER A 178 -2.40 -5.07 1.49
CA SER A 178 -2.45 -5.26 0.03
C SER A 178 -2.15 -6.68 -0.43
N GLU A 179 -1.42 -7.49 0.34
CA GLU A 179 -1.04 -8.86 -0.04
C GLU A 179 -1.37 -9.87 1.06
N ALA A 180 -1.68 -11.10 0.65
CA ALA A 180 -1.80 -12.25 1.54
C ALA A 180 -0.42 -12.60 2.12
N PHE A 181 -0.30 -12.64 3.45
CA PHE A 181 0.97 -12.87 4.14
C PHE A 181 1.26 -14.34 4.42
N GLU A 182 0.25 -15.20 4.29
CA GLU A 182 0.30 -16.64 4.51
C GLU A 182 1.44 -17.32 3.73
N PRO A 183 1.65 -17.04 2.41
CA PRO A 183 2.74 -17.66 1.64
C PRO A 183 4.14 -17.28 2.12
N TYR A 184 4.29 -16.11 2.75
CA TYR A 184 5.58 -15.67 3.30
C TYR A 184 5.89 -16.42 4.60
N PHE A 185 4.90 -16.56 5.48
CA PHE A 185 5.04 -17.35 6.70
C PHE A 185 5.15 -18.85 6.44
N GLU A 186 4.61 -19.34 5.31
CA GLU A 186 4.79 -20.72 4.84
C GLU A 186 6.11 -20.94 4.09
N ARG A 187 6.93 -19.90 3.92
CA ARG A 187 8.21 -19.94 3.18
C ARG A 187 8.07 -20.35 1.70
N LYS A 188 6.86 -20.34 1.16
CA LYS A 188 6.59 -20.52 -0.28
C LYS A 188 7.01 -19.30 -1.09
N LYS A 189 7.06 -18.13 -0.44
CA LYS A 189 7.42 -16.84 -1.04
C LYS A 189 8.38 -16.07 -0.15
N ARG A 190 9.38 -15.42 -0.74
CA ARG A 190 10.33 -14.54 -0.02
C ARG A 190 9.85 -13.10 -0.07
N LEU A 191 9.99 -12.38 1.04
CA LEU A 191 9.63 -10.96 1.12
C LEU A 191 10.77 -10.13 0.54
N LEU A 192 10.56 -9.58 -0.65
CA LEU A 192 11.53 -8.74 -1.34
C LEU A 192 10.94 -7.34 -1.60
N PRO A 193 11.80 -6.30 -1.60
CA PRO A 193 11.39 -4.95 -2.00
C PRO A 193 10.86 -4.92 -3.43
N LYS A 194 9.83 -4.12 -3.66
CA LYS A 194 9.20 -3.87 -4.96
C LYS A 194 9.34 -2.39 -5.31
N PRO A 195 9.33 -2.03 -6.61
CA PRO A 195 9.35 -0.62 -7.05
C PRO A 195 8.22 0.25 -6.49
N SER A 196 7.13 -0.34 -6.00
CA SER A 196 5.98 0.33 -5.39
C SER A 196 6.09 0.55 -3.88
N ASP A 197 7.15 0.06 -3.22
CA ASP A 197 7.36 0.27 -1.79
C ASP A 197 7.90 1.69 -1.49
N LEU A 198 8.17 1.98 -0.20
CA LEU A 198 8.67 3.29 0.25
C LEU A 198 9.98 3.66 -0.45
N SER A 199 10.86 2.67 -0.65
CA SER A 199 11.96 2.80 -1.57
C SER A 199 12.30 1.46 -2.20
N TYR A 200 12.90 1.52 -3.38
CA TYR A 200 13.48 0.38 -4.05
C TYR A 200 14.76 0.82 -4.76
N TYR A 201 15.75 -0.05 -4.75
CA TYR A 201 17.01 0.15 -5.46
C TYR A 201 17.53 -1.17 -5.98
N ASN A 202 17.83 -1.17 -7.27
CA ASN A 202 18.58 -2.23 -7.91
C ASN A 202 20.06 -1.81 -7.98
N TRP A 203 20.94 -2.57 -7.34
CA TRP A 203 22.37 -2.25 -7.25
C TRP A 203 23.12 -2.48 -8.56
N GLU A 204 22.60 -3.34 -9.43
CA GLU A 204 23.20 -3.64 -10.72
C GLU A 204 22.82 -2.59 -11.76
N THR A 205 21.54 -2.27 -11.88
CA THR A 205 21.05 -1.27 -12.84
C THR A 205 21.07 0.16 -12.31
N GLN A 206 21.40 0.34 -11.03
CA GLN A 206 21.36 1.62 -10.30
C GLN A 206 20.00 2.32 -10.30
N THR A 207 18.93 1.60 -10.63
CA THR A 207 17.57 2.16 -10.67
C THR A 207 17.05 2.34 -9.24
N CYS A 208 16.69 3.57 -8.87
CA CYS A 208 15.99 3.87 -7.61
C CYS A 208 14.54 4.29 -7.88
N THR A 209 13.60 3.85 -7.04
CA THR A 209 12.27 4.45 -6.92
C THR A 209 11.96 4.78 -5.47
N SER A 210 11.05 5.73 -5.23
CA SER A 210 10.64 6.12 -3.89
C SER A 210 9.19 6.61 -3.91
N ASN A 211 8.35 6.03 -3.05
CA ASN A 211 6.91 6.26 -3.07
C ASN A 211 6.40 6.53 -1.65
N SER A 212 5.56 7.55 -1.49
CA SER A 212 4.89 7.76 -0.20
C SER A 212 3.75 6.77 -0.03
N SER A 213 3.61 6.19 1.17
CA SER A 213 2.48 5.33 1.54
C SER A 213 1.37 6.12 2.24
N PRO A 214 0.22 5.52 2.55
CA PRO A 214 -0.79 6.13 3.41
C PRO A 214 -0.27 6.45 4.82
N ASN A 215 0.74 5.74 5.32
CA ASN A 215 1.27 5.92 6.68
C ASN A 215 2.52 6.82 6.72
N PHE A 216 3.33 6.82 5.66
CA PHE A 216 4.61 7.52 5.61
C PHE A 216 4.75 8.39 4.37
N GLN A 217 5.29 9.59 4.58
CA GLN A 217 5.79 10.45 3.52
C GLN A 217 7.30 10.26 3.38
N VAL A 218 7.77 10.03 2.17
CA VAL A 218 9.20 9.94 1.87
C VAL A 218 9.77 11.35 1.70
N ILE A 219 10.86 11.64 2.40
CA ILE A 219 11.56 12.92 2.31
C ILE A 219 13.00 12.62 1.88
N ALA A 220 13.45 13.31 0.83
CA ALA A 220 14.83 13.31 0.41
C ALA A 220 15.50 14.59 0.90
N ASP A 221 16.57 14.43 1.65
CA ASP A 221 17.40 15.51 2.13
C ASP A 221 18.84 15.34 1.62
N SER A 222 19.46 16.46 1.25
CA SER A 222 20.77 16.44 0.60
C SER A 222 21.92 16.08 1.55
N GLU A 223 21.76 16.32 2.86
CA GLU A 223 22.80 16.13 3.87
C GLU A 223 22.58 14.83 4.66
N THR A 224 21.34 14.60 5.10
CA THR A 224 20.95 13.43 5.90
C THR A 224 20.46 12.25 5.06
N GLY A 225 20.13 12.48 3.78
CA GLY A 225 19.70 11.45 2.85
C GLY A 225 18.20 11.15 2.91
N LEU A 226 17.84 9.87 2.87
CA LEU A 226 16.46 9.41 2.89
C LEU A 226 15.87 9.41 4.31
N LEU A 227 14.71 10.03 4.46
CA LEU A 227 13.96 10.13 5.71
C LEU A 227 12.51 9.71 5.47
N PHE A 228 11.85 9.20 6.53
CA PHE A 228 10.42 8.88 6.47
C PHE A 228 9.67 9.66 7.53
N LYS A 229 8.67 10.45 7.13
CA LYS A 229 7.81 11.19 8.04
C LYS A 229 6.50 10.43 8.24
N ASN A 230 6.19 10.08 9.48
CA ASN A 230 4.89 9.49 9.79
C ASN A 230 3.77 10.53 9.55
N LYS A 231 2.74 10.16 8.80
CA LYS A 231 1.67 11.10 8.41
C LYS A 231 0.71 11.44 9.57
N ARG A 232 0.66 10.62 10.61
CA ARG A 232 -0.25 10.80 11.75
C ARG A 232 0.27 11.81 12.75
N ASP A 233 1.48 11.61 13.27
CA ASP A 233 2.07 12.47 14.30
C ASP A 233 3.11 13.45 13.74
N ARG A 234 3.39 13.37 12.43
CA ARG A 234 4.33 14.22 11.69
C ARG A 234 5.78 14.07 12.15
N LYS A 235 6.12 13.06 12.95
CA LYS A 235 7.48 12.79 13.38
C LYS A 235 8.30 12.13 12.27
N VAL A 236 9.59 12.46 12.24
CA VAL A 236 10.55 11.96 11.24
C VAL A 236 11.30 10.77 11.81
N ILE A 237 11.46 9.75 10.97
CA ILE A 237 12.22 8.54 11.21
C ILE A 237 13.46 8.61 10.34
N ASN A 238 14.62 8.63 10.99
CA ASN A 238 15.91 8.59 10.30
C ASN A 238 16.36 7.15 10.08
N VAL A 239 16.68 6.80 8.85
CA VAL A 239 17.09 5.45 8.47
C VAL A 239 18.59 5.31 8.20
N ASP A 240 19.39 6.36 8.44
CA ASP A 240 20.85 6.25 8.47
C ASP A 240 21.27 5.35 9.66
N PRO A 241 22.00 4.24 9.41
CA PRO A 241 22.49 3.36 10.49
C PRO A 241 23.37 4.04 11.54
N LYS A 242 23.95 5.21 11.24
CA LYS A 242 24.82 5.96 12.16
C LYS A 242 24.06 7.02 12.96
N ALA A 243 22.85 7.37 12.55
CA ALA A 243 22.04 8.36 13.21
C ALA A 243 21.05 7.71 14.18
N ASN A 244 20.53 8.51 15.12
CA ASN A 244 19.42 8.08 15.96
C ASN A 244 18.13 8.03 15.09
N PRO A 245 17.35 6.94 15.12
CA PRO A 245 16.13 6.81 14.33
C PRO A 245 15.05 7.85 14.63
N GLY A 246 15.15 8.57 15.75
CA GLY A 246 14.25 9.67 16.10
C GLY A 246 13.26 9.29 17.20
N ASP A 247 12.47 10.28 17.63
CA ASP A 247 11.51 10.12 18.71
C ASP A 247 10.50 8.99 18.45
N ASN A 248 10.18 8.23 19.50
CA ASN A 248 9.25 7.10 19.46
C ASN A 248 9.58 6.04 18.39
N SER A 249 10.82 6.07 17.88
CA SER A 249 11.29 5.19 16.82
C SER A 249 12.42 4.32 17.32
N THR A 250 12.40 3.03 17.00
CA THR A 250 13.45 2.09 17.37
C THR A 250 13.97 1.37 16.14
N ARG A 251 15.29 1.24 16.02
CA ARG A 251 15.97 0.48 14.96
C ARG A 251 16.41 -0.87 15.51
N THR A 252 15.89 -1.95 14.93
CA THR A 252 16.27 -3.33 15.29
C THR A 252 16.91 -4.02 14.09
N GLU A 253 18.19 -4.38 14.20
CA GLU A 253 18.88 -5.15 13.16
C GLU A 253 18.69 -6.65 13.42
N ILE A 254 18.08 -7.35 12.45
CA ILE A 254 17.74 -8.76 12.60
C ILE A 254 18.85 -9.59 11.94
N LYS A 255 19.58 -10.35 12.75
CA LYS A 255 20.57 -11.31 12.26
C LYS A 255 19.84 -12.55 11.75
N THR A 256 19.89 -12.78 10.45
CA THR A 256 19.32 -13.95 9.78
C THR A 256 20.25 -14.40 8.67
N ASN A 257 20.21 -15.69 8.35
CA ASN A 257 20.84 -16.29 7.17
C ASN A 257 19.91 -16.27 5.95
N GLU A 258 18.63 -15.94 6.13
CA GLU A 258 17.64 -15.96 5.06
C GLU A 258 17.77 -14.78 4.10
N TYR A 259 18.36 -13.67 4.53
CA TYR A 259 18.54 -12.46 3.73
C TYR A 259 19.91 -11.87 4.04
N MET A 260 20.53 -11.18 3.07
CA MET A 260 21.82 -10.55 3.31
C MET A 260 21.78 -9.48 4.41
N GLN A 261 20.70 -8.71 4.49
CA GLN A 261 20.51 -7.74 5.55
C GLN A 261 19.03 -7.43 5.79
N VAL A 262 18.63 -7.39 7.06
CA VAL A 262 17.30 -6.98 7.48
C VAL A 262 17.39 -6.01 8.65
N VAL A 263 16.65 -4.91 8.57
CA VAL A 263 16.51 -3.95 9.67
C VAL A 263 15.05 -3.55 9.77
N ILE A 264 14.50 -3.52 10.98
CA ILE A 264 13.13 -3.09 11.24
C ILE A 264 13.17 -1.78 12.01
N TYR A 265 12.43 -0.79 11.54
CA TYR A 265 12.17 0.47 12.23
C TYR A 265 10.74 0.46 12.73
N ASP A 266 10.55 0.41 14.05
CA ASP A 266 9.23 0.51 14.65
C ASP A 266 9.00 1.94 15.13
N HIS A 267 7.83 2.49 14.82
CA HIS A 267 7.44 3.83 15.21
C HIS A 267 6.10 3.79 15.96
N MET A 268 6.11 4.26 17.20
CA MET A 268 4.93 4.25 18.08
C MET A 268 4.24 5.61 18.10
N THR A 269 2.96 5.62 17.74
CA THR A 269 2.11 6.81 17.83
C THR A 269 1.11 6.66 18.97
N ARG A 270 0.95 7.71 19.78
CA ARG A 270 -0.06 7.74 20.84
C ARG A 270 -1.41 8.07 20.22
N ARG A 271 -2.47 7.35 20.62
CA ARG A 271 -3.85 7.80 20.34
C ARG A 271 -4.18 8.94 21.30
N LYS A 272 -4.67 10.06 20.77
CA LYS A 272 -5.47 10.99 21.59
C LYS A 272 -6.87 10.37 21.66
N ASN A 273 -7.32 10.07 22.87
CA ASN A 273 -8.73 9.79 23.12
C ASN A 273 -9.55 11.06 22.90
#